data_AF-H6Q7T6-F1
#
_entry.id   AF-H6Q7T6-F1
#
_cell.length_a   1.000
_cell.length_b   1.000
_cell.length_c   1.000
_cell.angle_alpha   90.00
_cell.angle_beta   90.00
_cell.angle_gamma   90.00
#
_symmetry.space_group_name_H-M   'P 1'
#
loop_
_entity.id
_entity.type
_entity.pdbx_description
1 polymer ?
#
loop_
_entity_poly.entity_id
_entity_poly.type
_entity_poly.pdbx_seq_one_letter_code
_entity_poly.pdbx_strand_id
1 'polypeptide(L)'
;MDYIYGFVLTALLVYNNSLVLLGPTAWGTGIGARRAVAVAVAAQLLGMYTSTLSQIRVGAPEFLYVATLYVFLSLAKISLPISVLSYSLHSPRPEAFALWMASPLTSVLTYPLCKLLRGGTALSALSLFIVMYAFGYNNIAIFDYNPLTTAAAVVLGTYFGAGLSRWVLEIAALRPRTTAAINLTVATAALIGTVFATPISFTLVAYSAMLVASYSQRIRVIKMEKFVRAYLGILIAVAASLIFPVLKSLLAPPA
;
A
#
# COMPACT_ATOMS: atom_id res chain seq x y z
N MET A 1 17.59 -6.90 -17.69
CA MET A 1 16.23 -6.35 -17.92
C MET A 1 15.36 -6.49 -16.67
N ASP A 2 15.38 -7.63 -15.99
CA ASP A 2 14.54 -7.92 -14.82
C ASP A 2 14.62 -6.89 -13.67
N TYR A 3 15.80 -6.32 -13.43
CA TYR A 3 15.97 -5.24 -12.44
C TYR A 3 15.16 -3.98 -12.77
N ILE A 4 14.96 -3.67 -14.05
CA ILE A 4 14.17 -2.52 -14.50
C ILE A 4 12.68 -2.78 -14.24
N TYR A 5 12.20 -4.01 -14.47
CA TYR A 5 10.81 -4.39 -14.20
C TYR A 5 10.49 -4.28 -12.71
N GLY A 6 11.35 -4.84 -11.85
CA GLY A 6 11.25 -4.70 -10.40
C GLY A 6 11.28 -3.24 -9.95
N PHE A 7 12.19 -2.43 -10.51
CA PHE A 7 12.26 -1.00 -10.24
C PHE A 7 10.94 -0.27 -10.57
N VAL A 8 10.40 -0.47 -11.78
CA VAL A 8 9.17 0.22 -12.21
C VAL A 8 7.98 -0.19 -11.35
N LEU A 9 7.78 -1.49 -11.12
CA LEU A 9 6.66 -1.96 -10.30
C LEU A 9 6.78 -1.49 -8.85
N THR A 10 7.99 -1.48 -8.29
CA THR A 10 8.24 -0.93 -6.96
C THR A 10 7.92 0.57 -6.93
N ALA A 11 8.39 1.34 -7.90
CA ALA A 11 8.14 2.78 -7.94
C ALA A 11 6.64 3.09 -8.00
N LEU A 12 5.88 2.36 -8.84
CA LEU A 12 4.42 2.49 -8.94
C LEU A 12 3.69 2.06 -7.67
N LEU A 13 4.13 0.96 -7.05
CA LEU A 13 3.59 0.46 -5.78
C LEU A 13 3.77 1.51 -4.67
N VAL A 14 4.98 2.03 -4.54
CA VAL A 14 5.33 3.04 -3.53
C VAL A 14 4.60 4.35 -3.79
N TYR A 15 4.56 4.79 -5.05
CA TYR A 15 3.81 5.96 -5.47
C TYR A 15 2.33 5.88 -5.05
N ASN A 16 1.63 4.80 -5.44
CA ASN A 16 0.21 4.64 -5.16
C ASN A 16 -0.10 4.56 -3.66
N ASN A 17 0.70 3.82 -2.89
CA ASN A 17 0.47 3.70 -1.45
C ASN A 17 0.86 4.99 -0.72
N SER A 18 1.85 5.74 -1.20
CA SER A 18 2.19 7.06 -0.64
C SER A 18 1.05 8.06 -0.80
N LEU A 19 0.24 7.98 -1.86
CA LEU A 19 -0.95 8.84 -2.00
C LEU A 19 -1.90 8.73 -0.81
N VAL A 20 -2.01 7.54 -0.22
CA VAL A 20 -3.00 7.22 0.83
C VAL A 20 -2.38 7.21 2.22
N LEU A 21 -1.18 6.65 2.38
CA LEU A 21 -0.52 6.49 3.68
C LEU A 21 0.27 7.73 4.12
N LEU A 22 0.89 8.43 3.16
CA LEU A 22 1.73 9.60 3.46
C LEU A 22 0.91 10.88 3.58
N GLY A 23 -0.07 11.06 2.68
CA GLY A 23 -0.89 12.27 2.57
C GLY A 23 -1.49 12.76 3.90
N PRO A 24 -2.17 11.90 4.68
CA PRO A 24 -2.75 12.28 5.98
C PRO A 24 -1.73 12.91 6.93
N THR A 25 -0.53 12.35 7.02
CA THR A 25 0.52 12.83 7.91
C THR A 25 1.21 14.08 7.34
N ALA A 26 1.58 14.03 6.06
CA ALA A 26 2.32 15.09 5.37
C ALA A 26 1.57 16.44 5.35
N TRP A 27 0.25 16.39 5.15
CA TRP A 27 -0.56 17.58 4.95
C TRP A 27 -1.54 17.85 6.10
N GLY A 28 -2.00 16.83 6.82
CA GLY A 28 -3.04 16.97 7.86
C GLY A 28 -2.55 17.21 9.29
N THR A 29 -1.29 16.90 9.61
CA THR A 29 -0.81 16.85 11.01
C THR A 29 0.20 17.93 11.41
N GLY A 30 0.58 18.81 10.47
CA GLY A 30 1.55 19.89 10.72
C GLY A 30 3.04 19.47 10.69
N ILE A 31 3.36 18.18 10.46
CA ILE A 31 4.75 17.70 10.29
C ILE A 31 5.40 18.30 9.03
N GLY A 32 4.59 18.53 7.99
CA GLY A 32 5.02 19.05 6.71
C GLY A 32 5.58 17.95 5.79
N ALA A 33 5.39 18.15 4.48
CA ALA A 33 5.66 17.13 3.47
C ALA A 33 7.12 16.68 3.42
N ARG A 34 8.09 17.61 3.52
CA ARG A 34 9.53 17.26 3.44
C ARG A 34 9.95 16.30 4.56
N ARG A 35 9.54 16.60 5.80
CA ARG A 35 9.84 15.75 6.97
C ARG A 35 9.11 14.41 6.88
N ALA A 36 7.84 14.43 6.48
CA ALA A 36 7.07 13.20 6.31
C ALA A 36 7.68 12.28 5.23
N VAL A 37 8.17 12.83 4.11
CA VAL A 37 8.89 12.06 3.07
C VAL A 37 10.16 11.44 3.64
N ALA A 38 10.98 12.20 4.35
CA ALA A 38 12.22 11.68 4.94
C ALA A 38 11.94 10.52 5.93
N VAL A 39 10.94 10.69 6.80
CA VAL A 39 10.50 9.64 7.74
C VAL A 39 9.99 8.41 7.00
N ALA A 40 9.17 8.59 5.97
CA ALA A 40 8.60 7.50 5.20
C ALA A 40 9.67 6.71 4.43
N VAL A 41 10.59 7.39 3.74
CA VAL A 41 11.69 6.75 3.02
C VAL A 41 12.57 5.96 3.98
N ALA A 42 13.01 6.57 5.08
CA ALA A 42 13.86 5.88 6.06
C ALA A 42 13.17 4.62 6.62
N ALA A 43 11.88 4.73 6.95
CA ALA A 43 11.11 3.60 7.47
C ALA A 43 10.91 2.49 6.42
N GLN A 44 10.55 2.86 5.18
CA GLN A 44 10.36 1.92 4.08
C GLN A 44 11.64 1.14 3.77
N LEU A 45 12.78 1.84 3.68
CA LEU A 45 14.09 1.21 3.44
C LEU A 45 14.50 0.29 4.59
N LEU A 46 14.28 0.73 5.84
CA LEU A 46 14.56 -0.10 7.01
C LEU A 46 13.69 -1.37 7.00
N GLY A 47 12.39 -1.23 6.78
CA GLY A 47 11.46 -2.36 6.73
C GLY A 47 11.77 -3.33 5.59
N MET A 48 12.13 -2.80 4.42
CA MET A 48 12.59 -3.60 3.28
C MET A 48 13.83 -4.43 3.66
N TYR A 49 14.85 -3.77 4.23
CA TYR A 49 16.13 -4.39 4.59
C TYR A 49 16.00 -5.45 5.69
N THR A 50 15.08 -5.28 6.64
CA THR A 50 14.87 -6.22 7.75
C THR A 50 13.82 -7.31 7.44
N SER A 51 13.23 -7.30 6.24
CA SER A 51 12.17 -8.23 5.88
C SER A 51 12.67 -9.66 5.75
N THR A 52 11.85 -10.60 6.21
CA THR A 52 12.08 -12.04 6.02
C THR A 52 11.17 -12.64 4.93
N LEU A 53 10.37 -11.82 4.24
CA LEU A 53 9.48 -12.31 3.19
C LEU A 53 10.28 -12.78 1.96
N SER A 54 9.78 -13.84 1.34
CA SER A 54 10.36 -14.36 0.10
C SER A 54 10.20 -13.35 -1.03
N GLN A 55 11.31 -13.08 -1.72
CA GLN A 55 11.34 -12.20 -2.87
C GLN A 55 10.68 -12.84 -4.10
N ILE A 56 10.09 -12.00 -4.94
CA ILE A 56 9.42 -12.35 -6.19
C ILE A 56 10.28 -11.85 -7.34
N ARG A 57 10.64 -12.75 -8.25
CA ARG A 57 11.30 -12.39 -9.51
C ARG A 57 10.25 -12.06 -10.57
N VAL A 58 10.25 -10.81 -11.01
CA VAL A 58 9.34 -10.34 -12.07
C VAL A 58 10.00 -10.53 -13.43
N GLY A 59 9.52 -11.49 -14.20
CA GLY A 59 9.90 -11.66 -15.60
C GLY A 59 9.18 -10.68 -16.53
N ALA A 60 9.55 -10.69 -17.81
CA ALA A 60 8.91 -9.85 -18.82
C ALA A 60 7.40 -10.11 -18.98
N PRO A 61 6.90 -11.36 -19.01
CA PRO A 61 5.46 -11.63 -19.11
C PRO A 61 4.67 -11.09 -17.92
N GLU A 62 5.20 -11.30 -16.70
CA GLU A 62 4.60 -10.79 -15.47
C GLU A 62 4.57 -9.26 -15.48
N PHE A 63 5.68 -8.62 -15.86
CA PHE A 63 5.79 -7.17 -15.95
C PHE A 63 4.78 -6.59 -16.94
N LEU A 64 4.73 -7.10 -18.17
CA LEU A 64 3.83 -6.61 -19.21
C LEU A 64 2.36 -6.76 -18.78
N TYR A 65 2.02 -7.88 -18.14
CA TYR A 65 0.68 -8.13 -17.64
C TYR A 65 0.29 -7.15 -16.54
N VAL A 66 1.13 -7.00 -15.50
CA VAL A 66 0.89 -6.07 -14.39
C VAL A 66 0.85 -4.63 -14.87
N ALA A 67 1.76 -4.21 -15.74
CA ALA A 67 1.82 -2.85 -16.29
C ALA A 67 0.57 -2.53 -17.14
N THR A 68 0.12 -3.48 -17.96
CA THR A 68 -1.08 -3.30 -18.78
C THR A 68 -2.33 -3.14 -17.90
N LEU A 69 -2.51 -4.02 -16.91
CA LEU A 69 -3.58 -3.89 -15.93
C LEU A 69 -3.50 -2.58 -15.16
N TYR A 70 -2.30 -2.16 -14.78
CA TYR A 70 -2.08 -0.91 -14.07
C TYR A 70 -2.59 0.29 -14.90
N VAL A 71 -2.26 0.34 -16.19
CA VAL A 71 -2.71 1.42 -17.09
C VAL A 71 -4.24 1.41 -17.22
N PHE A 72 -4.84 0.26 -17.55
CA PHE A 72 -6.30 0.18 -17.74
C PHE A 72 -7.08 0.50 -16.46
N LEU A 73 -6.64 -0.01 -15.32
CA LEU A 73 -7.29 0.28 -14.04
C LEU A 73 -7.08 1.74 -13.62
N SER A 74 -5.91 2.33 -13.89
CA SER A 74 -5.67 3.76 -13.66
C SER A 74 -6.61 4.63 -14.49
N LEU A 75 -6.88 4.27 -15.75
CA LEU A 75 -7.88 4.95 -16.60
C LEU A 75 -9.29 4.82 -16.02
N ALA A 76 -9.65 3.65 -15.49
CA ALA A 76 -10.87 3.43 -14.74
C ALA A 76 -10.87 4.06 -13.33
N LYS A 77 -9.77 4.73 -12.94
CA LYS A 77 -9.56 5.33 -11.61
C LYS A 77 -9.73 4.31 -10.48
N ILE A 78 -9.28 3.08 -10.71
CA ILE A 78 -9.17 1.96 -9.77
C ILE A 78 -7.67 1.74 -9.50
N SER A 79 -7.28 1.71 -8.23
CA SER A 79 -5.88 1.45 -7.87
C SER A 79 -5.59 -0.04 -7.95
N LEU A 80 -4.63 -0.45 -8.78
CA LEU A 80 -4.16 -1.83 -8.80
C LEU A 80 -3.33 -2.12 -7.53
N PRO A 81 -3.69 -3.15 -6.73
CA PRO A 81 -2.86 -3.59 -5.62
C PRO A 81 -1.68 -4.44 -6.15
N ILE A 82 -0.62 -3.76 -6.61
CA ILE A 82 0.53 -4.39 -7.29
C ILE A 82 1.14 -5.53 -6.47
N SER A 83 1.30 -5.38 -5.16
CA SER A 83 1.88 -6.42 -4.30
C SER A 83 1.00 -7.67 -4.19
N VAL A 84 -0.32 -7.48 -4.07
CA VAL A 84 -1.31 -8.57 -4.05
C VAL A 84 -1.32 -9.32 -5.38
N LEU A 85 -1.42 -8.59 -6.49
CA LEU A 85 -1.39 -9.20 -7.82
C LEU A 85 -0.06 -9.94 -8.04
N SER A 86 1.07 -9.27 -7.83
CA SER A 86 2.38 -9.89 -8.11
C SER A 86 2.62 -11.12 -7.24
N TYR A 87 2.20 -11.11 -5.98
CA TYR A 87 2.23 -12.30 -5.13
C TYR A 87 1.31 -13.41 -5.61
N SER A 88 0.06 -13.11 -5.97
CA SER A 88 -0.89 -14.11 -6.42
C SER A 88 -0.49 -14.76 -7.74
N LEU A 89 0.24 -14.06 -8.61
CA LEU A 89 0.82 -14.63 -9.84
C LEU A 89 1.87 -15.72 -9.55
N HIS A 90 2.55 -15.66 -8.40
CA HIS A 90 3.64 -16.57 -8.05
C HIS A 90 3.25 -17.62 -7.00
N SER A 91 2.31 -17.29 -6.11
CA SER A 91 1.89 -18.14 -5.00
C SER A 91 0.40 -17.96 -4.71
N PRO A 92 -0.48 -18.45 -5.61
CA PRO A 92 -1.92 -18.40 -5.39
C PRO A 92 -2.31 -19.36 -4.25
N ARG A 93 -2.52 -18.80 -3.05
CA ARG A 93 -2.92 -19.54 -1.85
C ARG A 93 -4.32 -19.15 -1.40
N PRO A 94 -5.22 -20.10 -1.09
CA PRO A 94 -6.56 -19.81 -0.58
C PRO A 94 -6.55 -18.96 0.69
N GLU A 95 -5.57 -19.18 1.56
CA GLU A 95 -5.38 -18.43 2.81
C GLU A 95 -5.06 -16.96 2.53
N ALA A 96 -4.24 -16.70 1.50
CA ALA A 96 -3.93 -15.33 1.07
C ALA A 96 -5.16 -14.61 0.53
N PHE A 97 -6.00 -15.31 -0.25
CA PHE A 97 -7.28 -14.77 -0.71
C PHE A 97 -8.20 -14.41 0.46
N ALA A 98 -8.38 -15.33 1.41
CA ALA A 98 -9.19 -15.09 2.60
C ALA A 98 -8.67 -13.88 3.37
N LEU A 99 -7.35 -13.76 3.54
CA LEU A 99 -6.71 -12.62 4.20
C LEU A 99 -7.00 -11.30 3.47
N TRP A 100 -6.88 -11.24 2.14
CA TRP A 100 -7.14 -10.01 1.39
C TRP A 100 -8.59 -9.56 1.50
N MET A 101 -9.52 -10.50 1.39
CA MET A 101 -10.96 -10.24 1.51
C MET A 101 -11.35 -9.82 2.93
N ALA A 102 -10.74 -10.43 3.95
CA ALA A 102 -10.99 -10.13 5.35
C ALA A 102 -10.20 -8.93 5.88
N SER A 103 -9.19 -8.43 5.15
CA SER A 103 -8.33 -7.33 5.59
C SER A 103 -9.09 -6.05 6.03
N PRO A 104 -10.25 -5.67 5.46
CA PRO A 104 -11.05 -4.57 5.98
C PRO A 104 -11.53 -4.75 7.42
N LEU A 105 -11.66 -5.97 7.94
CA LEU A 105 -12.11 -6.21 9.32
C LEU A 105 -11.16 -5.62 10.35
N THR A 106 -9.87 -5.53 10.02
CA THR A 106 -8.88 -4.87 10.89
C THR A 106 -9.21 -3.41 11.16
N SER A 107 -9.97 -2.75 10.27
CA SER A 107 -10.41 -1.36 10.42
C SER A 107 -11.24 -1.11 11.68
N VAL A 108 -11.87 -2.15 12.26
CA VAL A 108 -12.62 -2.07 13.52
C VAL A 108 -11.73 -1.54 14.66
N LEU A 109 -10.44 -1.88 14.66
CA LEU A 109 -9.47 -1.38 15.64
C LEU A 109 -9.33 0.16 15.62
N THR A 110 -9.62 0.79 14.49
CA THR A 110 -9.55 2.26 14.35
C THR A 110 -10.53 2.94 15.30
N TYR A 111 -11.68 2.32 15.57
CA TYR A 111 -12.74 2.90 16.39
C TYR A 111 -12.28 3.20 17.84
N PRO A 112 -11.80 2.21 18.62
CA PRO A 112 -11.27 2.46 19.96
C PRO A 112 -9.97 3.29 19.93
N LEU A 113 -9.09 3.08 18.94
CA LEU A 113 -7.84 3.85 18.83
C LEU A 113 -8.09 5.35 18.67
N CYS A 114 -9.10 5.75 17.89
CA CYS A 114 -9.48 7.15 17.76
C CYS A 114 -9.94 7.79 19.07
N LYS A 115 -10.42 6.99 20.04
CA LYS A 115 -10.86 7.46 21.37
C LYS A 115 -9.73 7.45 22.39
N LEU A 116 -8.85 6.46 22.33
CA LEU A 116 -7.79 6.22 23.32
C LEU A 116 -6.53 7.07 23.06
N LEU A 117 -6.18 7.32 21.80
CA LEU A 117 -4.95 8.02 21.45
C LEU A 117 -5.05 9.52 21.77
N ARG A 118 -4.05 10.01 22.52
CA ARG A 118 -3.86 11.44 22.78
C ARG A 118 -3.12 12.06 21.59
N GLY A 119 -3.59 13.21 21.13
CA GLY A 119 -3.06 13.89 19.94
C GLY A 119 -1.68 14.51 20.18
N GLY A 120 -0.86 14.53 19.15
CA GLY A 120 0.42 15.20 19.14
C GLY A 120 1.16 14.97 17.82
N THR A 121 1.98 15.93 17.42
CA THR A 121 2.80 15.83 16.19
C THR A 121 3.80 14.67 16.26
N ALA A 122 4.38 14.43 17.44
CA ALA A 122 5.29 13.30 17.67
C ALA A 122 4.62 11.94 17.41
N LEU A 123 3.37 11.77 17.86
CA LEU A 123 2.62 10.53 17.65
C LEU A 123 2.29 10.32 16.16
N SER A 124 1.97 11.37 15.42
CA SER A 124 1.75 11.29 13.97
C SER A 124 3.02 10.91 13.22
N ALA A 125 4.18 11.41 13.63
CA ALA A 125 5.47 11.03 13.03
C ALA A 125 5.83 9.58 13.33
N LEU A 126 5.69 9.15 14.59
CA LEU A 126 5.98 7.78 15.01
C LEU A 126 5.04 6.77 14.33
N SER A 127 3.74 7.06 14.30
CA SER A 127 2.78 6.19 13.61
C SER A 127 3.02 6.13 12.10
N LEU A 128 3.43 7.25 11.47
CA LEU A 128 3.86 7.24 10.07
C LEU A 128 5.09 6.34 9.86
N PHE A 129 6.09 6.46 10.73
CA PHE A 129 7.27 5.59 10.68
C PHE A 129 6.86 4.12 10.77
N ILE A 130 6.01 3.77 11.74
CA ILE A 130 5.54 2.39 11.95
C ILE A 130 4.82 1.84 10.71
N VAL A 131 3.85 2.58 10.15
CA VAL A 131 3.10 2.09 8.97
C VAL A 131 3.97 2.01 7.72
N MET A 132 4.92 2.94 7.55
CA MET A 132 5.83 2.94 6.41
C MET A 132 6.90 1.86 6.52
N TYR A 133 7.35 1.55 7.74
CA TYR A 133 8.18 0.38 8.03
C TYR A 133 7.43 -0.90 7.69
N ALA A 134 6.19 -1.05 8.16
CA ALA A 134 5.37 -2.21 7.86
C ALA A 134 5.12 -2.36 6.34
N PHE A 135 4.95 -1.24 5.62
CA PHE A 135 4.84 -1.24 4.16
C PHE A 135 6.14 -1.65 3.46
N GLY A 136 7.29 -1.15 3.92
CA GLY A 136 8.61 -1.60 3.53
C GLY A 136 8.76 -3.12 3.66
N TYR A 137 8.47 -3.61 4.86
CA TYR A 137 8.61 -5.00 5.23
C TYR A 137 7.67 -5.92 4.45
N ASN A 138 6.37 -5.58 4.39
CA ASN A 138 5.34 -6.47 3.88
C ASN A 138 5.19 -6.40 2.35
N ASN A 139 5.42 -5.23 1.74
CA ASN A 139 5.09 -5.00 0.32
C ASN A 139 6.29 -4.61 -0.55
N ILE A 140 7.25 -3.83 -0.06
CA ILE A 140 8.41 -3.44 -0.89
C ILE A 140 9.41 -4.59 -0.95
N ALA A 141 9.66 -5.26 0.17
CA ALA A 141 10.63 -6.35 0.28
C ALA A 141 10.42 -7.49 -0.73
N ILE A 142 9.17 -7.74 -1.15
CA ILE A 142 8.87 -8.79 -2.13
C ILE A 142 9.48 -8.48 -3.52
N PHE A 143 9.86 -7.22 -3.79
CA PHE A 143 10.51 -6.82 -5.05
C PHE A 143 12.02 -6.55 -4.89
N ASP A 144 12.61 -6.85 -3.72
CA ASP A 144 13.97 -6.42 -3.37
C ASP A 144 15.10 -7.29 -3.96
N TYR A 145 15.00 -7.60 -5.25
CA TYR A 145 16.00 -8.42 -5.94
C TYR A 145 17.32 -7.68 -6.18
N ASN A 146 17.28 -6.34 -6.19
CA ASN A 146 18.45 -5.48 -6.19
C ASN A 146 18.21 -4.26 -5.28
N PRO A 147 18.80 -4.28 -4.06
CA PRO A 147 18.56 -3.27 -3.03
C PRO A 147 18.79 -1.83 -3.47
N LEU A 148 19.77 -1.58 -4.33
CA LEU A 148 20.05 -0.22 -4.81
C LEU A 148 18.93 0.27 -5.73
N THR A 149 18.45 -0.58 -6.64
CA THR A 149 17.34 -0.22 -7.53
C THR A 149 16.03 -0.08 -6.76
N THR A 150 15.74 -0.98 -5.83
CA THR A 150 14.55 -0.89 -4.97
C THR A 150 14.59 0.37 -4.12
N ALA A 151 15.74 0.71 -3.55
CA ALA A 151 15.90 1.93 -2.76
C ALA A 151 15.68 3.19 -3.60
N ALA A 152 16.20 3.24 -4.83
CA ALA A 152 15.93 4.34 -5.75
C ALA A 152 14.43 4.45 -6.09
N ALA A 153 13.77 3.31 -6.34
CA ALA A 153 12.33 3.26 -6.59
C ALA A 153 11.51 3.74 -5.37
N VAL A 154 11.93 3.40 -4.15
CA VAL A 154 11.33 3.88 -2.90
C VAL A 154 11.44 5.40 -2.78
N VAL A 155 12.64 5.96 -2.99
CA VAL A 155 12.86 7.40 -2.91
C VAL A 155 12.00 8.15 -3.93
N LEU A 156 12.03 7.72 -5.19
CA LEU A 156 11.27 8.36 -6.28
C LEU A 156 9.77 8.21 -6.07
N GLY A 157 9.29 6.99 -5.82
CA GLY A 157 7.87 6.70 -5.61
C GLY A 157 7.30 7.51 -4.45
N THR A 158 8.02 7.58 -3.32
CA THR A 158 7.58 8.33 -2.14
C THR A 158 7.60 9.84 -2.40
N TYR A 159 8.61 10.36 -3.10
CA TYR A 159 8.68 11.77 -3.47
C TYR A 159 7.53 12.20 -4.38
N PHE A 160 7.29 11.47 -5.49
CA PHE A 160 6.19 11.76 -6.41
C PHE A 160 4.83 11.55 -5.76
N GLY A 161 4.68 10.49 -4.97
CA GLY A 161 3.46 10.21 -4.22
C GLY A 161 3.13 11.31 -3.21
N ALA A 162 4.14 11.85 -2.52
CA ALA A 162 3.96 12.98 -1.62
C ALA A 162 3.42 14.21 -2.34
N GLY A 163 4.03 14.58 -3.48
CA GLY A 163 3.63 15.75 -4.27
C GLY A 163 2.16 15.71 -4.70
N LEU A 164 1.68 14.52 -5.07
CA LEU A 164 0.32 14.31 -5.53
C LEU A 164 -0.67 13.93 -4.43
N SER A 165 -0.23 13.64 -3.20
CA SER A 165 -1.12 13.25 -2.08
C SER A 165 -1.93 14.40 -1.45
N ARG A 166 -1.80 15.63 -1.96
CA ARG A 166 -2.50 16.82 -1.43
C ARG A 166 -4.02 16.69 -1.45
N TRP A 167 -4.60 15.90 -2.35
CA TRP A 167 -6.05 15.64 -2.41
C TRP A 167 -6.61 15.10 -1.09
N VAL A 168 -5.79 14.48 -0.22
CA VAL A 168 -6.22 14.01 1.10
C VAL A 168 -6.73 15.16 1.99
N LEU A 169 -6.22 16.38 1.81
CA LEU A 169 -6.73 17.58 2.49
C LEU A 169 -8.22 17.82 2.20
N GLU A 170 -8.69 17.46 1.01
CA GLU A 170 -10.08 17.62 0.60
C GLU A 170 -11.01 16.56 1.23
N ILE A 171 -10.45 15.43 1.66
CA ILE A 171 -11.22 14.29 2.16
C ILE A 171 -11.44 14.37 3.66
N ALA A 172 -10.43 14.81 4.40
CA ALA A 172 -10.59 15.11 5.81
C ALA A 172 -9.40 15.93 6.28
N ALA A 173 -9.66 17.03 6.99
CA ALA A 173 -8.69 17.59 7.92
C ALA A 173 -8.48 16.59 9.07
N LEU A 174 -7.75 15.51 8.79
CA LEU A 174 -7.54 14.43 9.73
C LEU A 174 -6.70 14.95 10.89
N ARG A 175 -7.31 14.97 12.08
CA ARG A 175 -6.61 15.35 13.30
C ARG A 175 -5.41 14.41 13.51
N PRO A 176 -4.28 14.88 14.07
CA PRO A 176 -3.10 14.05 14.37
C PRO A 176 -3.41 12.69 15.00
N ARG A 177 -4.34 12.66 15.97
CA ARG A 177 -4.80 11.42 16.62
C ARG A 177 -5.47 10.42 15.68
N THR A 178 -6.26 10.93 14.72
CA THR A 178 -7.02 10.12 13.77
C THR A 178 -6.08 9.52 12.74
N THR A 179 -5.14 10.32 12.24
CA THR A 179 -4.06 9.83 11.38
C THR A 179 -3.24 8.75 12.07
N ALA A 180 -2.89 8.94 13.35
CA ALA A 180 -2.16 7.93 14.11
C ALA A 180 -2.97 6.63 14.28
N ALA A 181 -4.27 6.73 14.59
CA ALA A 181 -5.15 5.56 14.69
C ALA A 181 -5.19 4.76 13.39
N ILE A 182 -5.38 5.44 12.25
CA ILE A 182 -5.40 4.82 10.92
C ILE A 182 -4.05 4.13 10.62
N ASN A 183 -2.94 4.84 10.82
CA ASN A 183 -1.60 4.30 10.57
C ASN A 183 -1.32 3.04 11.42
N LEU A 184 -1.67 3.08 12.71
CA LEU A 184 -1.50 1.93 13.59
C LEU A 184 -2.39 0.75 13.18
N THR A 185 -3.65 1.01 12.79
CA THR A 185 -4.53 -0.05 12.28
C THR A 185 -4.00 -0.69 11.01
N VAL A 186 -3.53 0.12 10.06
CA VAL A 186 -2.92 -0.39 8.82
C VAL A 186 -1.65 -1.20 9.12
N ALA A 187 -0.81 -0.72 10.05
CA ALA A 187 0.39 -1.44 10.49
C ALA A 187 0.03 -2.78 11.17
N THR A 188 -1.05 -2.84 11.96
CA THR A 188 -1.53 -4.09 12.54
C THR A 188 -2.00 -5.06 11.46
N ALA A 189 -2.72 -4.60 10.45
CA ALA A 189 -3.12 -5.45 9.33
C ALA A 189 -1.90 -6.00 8.57
N ALA A 190 -0.88 -5.17 8.37
CA ALA A 190 0.37 -5.57 7.74
C ALA A 190 1.17 -6.58 8.58
N LEU A 191 1.12 -6.45 9.91
CA LEU A 191 1.69 -7.43 10.82
C LEU A 191 0.98 -8.79 10.68
N ILE A 192 -0.36 -8.80 10.63
CA ILE A 192 -1.13 -10.03 10.38
C ILE A 192 -0.69 -10.64 9.05
N GLY A 193 -0.63 -9.86 7.97
CA GLY A 193 -0.15 -10.36 6.68
C GLY A 193 1.27 -10.91 6.74
N THR A 194 2.16 -10.24 7.45
CA THR A 194 3.55 -10.68 7.66
C THR A 194 3.63 -12.03 8.39
N VAL A 195 2.80 -12.25 9.41
CA VAL A 195 2.71 -13.54 10.12
C VAL A 195 2.29 -14.66 9.16
N PHE A 196 1.38 -14.37 8.22
CA PHE A 196 0.97 -15.31 7.17
C PHE A 196 1.87 -15.30 5.93
N ALA A 197 3.03 -14.64 5.99
CA ALA A 197 3.96 -14.45 4.88
C ALA A 197 3.28 -13.95 3.58
N THR A 198 2.24 -13.11 3.73
CA THR A 198 1.38 -12.66 2.63
C THR A 198 1.33 -11.12 2.60
N PRO A 199 1.62 -10.48 1.45
CA PRO A 199 1.49 -9.04 1.34
C PRO A 199 0.02 -8.62 1.40
N ILE A 200 -0.28 -7.49 2.01
CA ILE A 200 -1.65 -6.97 2.10
C ILE A 200 -1.84 -5.72 1.23
N SER A 201 -3.11 -5.37 0.99
CA SER A 201 -3.46 -4.09 0.38
C SER A 201 -3.57 -2.99 1.43
N PHE A 202 -2.47 -2.26 1.63
CA PHE A 202 -2.44 -1.08 2.51
C PHE A 202 -3.48 -0.04 2.11
N THR A 203 -3.68 0.14 0.81
CA THR A 203 -4.69 1.08 0.27
C THR A 203 -6.11 0.69 0.71
N LEU A 204 -6.47 -0.60 0.61
CA LEU A 204 -7.79 -1.07 1.03
C LEU A 204 -7.98 -0.86 2.54
N VAL A 205 -7.02 -1.35 3.34
CA VAL A 205 -7.10 -1.23 4.80
C VAL A 205 -7.13 0.23 5.24
N ALA A 206 -6.34 1.11 4.62
CA ALA A 206 -6.34 2.53 4.93
C ALA A 206 -7.70 3.16 4.63
N TYR A 207 -8.31 2.92 3.48
CA TYR A 207 -9.66 3.43 3.21
C TYR A 207 -10.72 2.88 4.16
N SER A 208 -10.65 1.59 4.51
CA SER A 208 -11.55 0.99 5.51
C SER A 208 -11.38 1.64 6.89
N ALA A 209 -10.14 1.82 7.34
CA ALA A 209 -9.81 2.49 8.60
C ALA A 209 -10.27 3.94 8.60
N MET A 210 -10.06 4.66 7.49
CA MET A 210 -10.56 6.02 7.34
C MET A 210 -12.09 6.05 7.45
N LEU A 211 -12.84 5.13 6.82
CA LEU A 211 -14.31 5.06 6.97
C LEU A 211 -14.76 4.88 8.41
N VAL A 212 -14.13 3.95 9.14
CA VAL A 212 -14.40 3.73 10.58
C VAL A 212 -14.04 4.96 11.40
N ALA A 213 -12.94 5.64 11.07
CA ALA A 213 -12.54 6.88 11.72
C ALA A 213 -13.56 8.01 11.48
N SER A 214 -14.07 8.16 10.26
CA SER A 214 -15.13 9.13 9.95
C SER A 214 -16.39 8.88 10.79
N TYR A 215 -16.79 7.62 10.95
CA TYR A 215 -17.89 7.25 11.82
C TYR A 215 -17.59 7.55 13.31
N SER A 216 -16.43 7.11 13.80
CA SER A 216 -16.01 7.30 15.21
C SER A 216 -15.91 8.77 15.61
N GLN A 217 -15.40 9.62 14.71
CA GLN A 217 -15.06 11.01 15.00
C GLN A 217 -16.07 12.03 14.42
N ARG A 218 -17.15 11.55 13.79
CA ARG A 218 -18.14 12.38 13.07
C ARG A 218 -17.49 13.35 12.07
N ILE A 219 -16.44 12.89 11.40
CA ILE A 219 -15.75 13.66 10.34
C ILE A 219 -16.58 13.54 9.05
N ARG A 220 -16.57 14.60 8.23
CA ARG A 220 -17.22 14.61 6.91
C ARG A 220 -16.90 13.30 6.15
N VAL A 221 -17.95 12.68 5.62
CA VAL A 221 -17.93 11.34 5.02
C VAL A 221 -16.85 11.23 3.96
N ILE A 222 -15.93 10.27 4.14
CA ILE A 222 -15.07 9.80 3.04
C ILE A 222 -15.97 9.20 1.98
N LYS A 223 -15.73 9.56 0.72
CA LYS A 223 -16.47 8.99 -0.40
C LYS A 223 -16.35 7.46 -0.35
N MET A 224 -17.43 6.78 0.03
CA MET A 224 -17.53 5.31 0.09
C MET A 224 -17.02 4.66 -1.21
N GLU A 225 -17.22 5.37 -2.33
CA GLU A 225 -16.64 5.08 -3.63
C GLU A 225 -15.15 4.73 -3.61
N LYS A 226 -14.31 5.42 -2.81
CA LYS A 226 -12.87 5.13 -2.72
C LYS A 226 -12.58 3.76 -2.12
N PHE A 227 -13.34 3.38 -1.09
CA PHE A 227 -13.29 2.03 -0.51
C PHE A 227 -13.78 0.99 -1.52
N VAL A 228 -14.94 1.22 -2.15
CA VAL A 228 -15.51 0.29 -3.13
C VAL A 228 -14.54 0.04 -4.27
N ARG A 229 -13.90 1.10 -4.82
CA ARG A 229 -12.89 0.99 -5.87
C ARG A 229 -11.64 0.23 -5.41
N ALA A 230 -11.19 0.46 -4.17
CA ALA A 230 -10.05 -0.30 -3.62
C ALA A 230 -10.38 -1.78 -3.44
N TYR A 231 -11.60 -2.11 -3.00
CA TYR A 231 -12.07 -3.49 -2.85
C TYR A 231 -12.24 -4.17 -4.22
N LEU A 232 -12.82 -3.47 -5.20
CA LEU A 232 -12.88 -3.92 -6.59
C LEU A 232 -11.47 -4.17 -7.16
N GLY A 233 -10.49 -3.34 -6.82
CA GLY A 233 -9.09 -3.55 -7.19
C GLY A 233 -8.53 -4.90 -6.71
N ILE A 234 -8.91 -5.35 -5.50
CA ILE A 234 -8.54 -6.68 -4.99
C ILE A 234 -9.23 -7.78 -5.77
N LEU A 235 -10.54 -7.67 -5.99
CA LEU A 235 -11.29 -8.67 -6.77
C LEU A 235 -10.74 -8.82 -8.18
N ILE A 236 -10.42 -7.70 -8.84
CA ILE A 236 -9.83 -7.70 -10.17
C ILE A 236 -8.42 -8.30 -10.14
N ALA A 237 -7.58 -7.96 -9.15
CA ALA A 237 -6.24 -8.53 -9.03
C ALA A 237 -6.28 -10.06 -8.85
N VAL A 238 -7.20 -10.56 -8.03
CA VAL A 238 -7.39 -12.01 -7.84
C VAL A 238 -7.87 -12.65 -9.14
N ALA A 239 -8.92 -12.11 -9.77
CA ALA A 239 -9.44 -12.63 -11.04
C ALA A 239 -8.36 -12.62 -12.14
N ALA A 240 -7.60 -11.54 -12.25
CA ALA A 240 -6.48 -11.42 -13.17
C ALA A 240 -5.41 -12.49 -12.93
N SER A 241 -5.07 -12.77 -11.67
CA SER A 241 -4.09 -13.81 -11.37
C SER A 241 -4.54 -15.22 -11.72
N LEU A 242 -5.85 -15.50 -11.71
CA LEU A 242 -6.40 -16.78 -12.17
C LEU A 242 -6.34 -16.91 -13.70
N ILE A 243 -6.38 -15.80 -14.43
CA ILE A 243 -6.33 -15.78 -15.90
C ILE A 243 -4.90 -15.83 -16.42
N PHE A 244 -3.93 -15.25 -15.68
CA PHE A 244 -2.54 -15.13 -16.12
C PHE A 244 -1.88 -16.43 -16.62
N PRO A 245 -2.05 -17.62 -15.99
CA PRO A 245 -1.45 -18.85 -16.49
C PRO A 245 -1.79 -19.17 -17.94
N VAL A 246 -3.01 -18.82 -18.38
CA VAL A 246 -3.48 -19.02 -19.77
C VAL A 246 -2.83 -18.02 -20.73
N LEU A 247 -2.57 -16.81 -20.27
CA LEU A 247 -2.00 -15.72 -21.07
C LEU A 247 -0.46 -15.72 -21.09
N LYS A 248 0.19 -16.40 -20.13
CA LYS A 248 1.64 -16.34 -19.94
C LYS A 248 2.41 -16.76 -21.19
N SER A 249 1.95 -17.80 -21.89
CA SER A 249 2.56 -18.29 -23.13
C SER A 249 2.46 -17.29 -24.28
N LEU A 250 1.39 -16.49 -24.33
CA LEU A 250 1.18 -15.45 -25.35
C LEU A 250 2.02 -14.19 -25.10
N LEU A 251 2.44 -13.97 -23.85
CA LEU A 251 3.24 -12.82 -23.42
C LEU A 251 4.75 -13.14 -23.37
N ALA A 252 5.15 -14.39 -23.60
CA ALA A 252 6.54 -14.77 -23.68
C ALA A 252 7.18 -14.23 -24.98
N PRO A 253 8.42 -13.72 -24.93
CA PRO A 253 9.13 -13.34 -26.15
C PRO A 253 9.31 -14.56 -27.07
N PRO A 254 9.27 -14.38 -28.40
CA PRO A 254 9.56 -15.46 -29.33
C PRO A 254 10.98 -16.00 -29.08
N ALA A 255 11.10 -17.33 -29.16
CA ALA A 255 12.36 -18.06 -28.98
C ALA A 255 13.40 -17.71 -30.05
#